data_AF-A0A1G6Q446-F1
#
_entry.id   AF-A0A1G6Q446-F1
#
_cell.length_a   1.000
_cell.length_b   1.000
_cell.length_c   1.000
_cell.angle_alpha   90.00
_cell.angle_beta   90.00
_cell.angle_gamma   90.00
#
_symmetry.space_group_name_H-M   'P 1'
#
loop_
_entity.id
_entity.type
_entity.pdbx_description
1 polymer ?
#
loop_
_entity_poly.entity_id
_entity_poly.type
_entity_poly.pdbx_seq_one_letter_code
_entity_poly.pdbx_strand_id
1 'polypeptide(L)'
;MATWIEIRCENRGKVSEEEAAPTKRCYSSDNIGPMDMAEDNRASLLETMRFLEKDARDDGWKKTKEGWVCPFCAKLSSGAQ
;
A
#
# COMPACT_ATOMS: atom_id res chain seq x y z
N MET A 1 -24.90 -3.75 0.73
CA MET A 1 -23.75 -4.58 1.16
C MET A 1 -22.64 -3.63 1.61
N ALA A 2 -21.41 -4.09 1.82
CA ALA A 2 -20.27 -3.20 2.05
C ALA A 2 -19.04 -3.76 1.34
N THR A 3 -18.18 -2.90 0.85
CA THR A 3 -16.99 -3.27 0.05
C THR A 3 -15.75 -3.00 0.87
N TRP A 4 -14.97 -4.05 1.15
CA TRP A 4 -13.63 -3.91 1.71
C TRP A 4 -12.69 -3.36 0.64
N ILE A 5 -11.96 -2.29 0.96
CA ILE A 5 -10.96 -1.68 0.07
C ILE A 5 -9.64 -1.63 0.81
N GLU A 6 -8.57 -2.06 0.14
CA GLU A 6 -7.21 -2.02 0.67
C GLU A 6 -6.23 -1.58 -0.40
N ILE A 7 -5.25 -0.75 -0.01
CA ILE A 7 -4.11 -0.41 -0.86
C ILE A 7 -3.01 -1.45 -0.62
N ARG A 8 -2.59 -2.12 -1.69
CA ARG A 8 -1.51 -3.12 -1.66
C ARG A 8 -0.27 -2.60 -2.39
N CYS A 9 0.88 -3.08 -1.94
CA CYS A 9 2.19 -2.71 -2.48
C CYS A 9 2.44 -3.42 -3.81
N GLU A 10 2.72 -2.65 -4.86
CA GLU A 10 3.07 -3.16 -6.20
C GLU A 10 4.42 -3.90 -6.26
N ASN A 11 5.24 -3.77 -5.21
CA ASN A 11 6.53 -4.47 -5.10
C ASN A 11 6.46 -5.71 -4.21
N ARG A 12 5.26 -6.14 -3.80
CA ARG A 12 5.05 -7.40 -3.07
C ARG A 12 5.55 -8.59 -3.91
N GLY A 13 6.32 -9.48 -3.30
CA GLY A 13 6.85 -10.69 -3.92
C GLY A 13 7.98 -10.44 -4.94
N LYS A 14 8.56 -9.23 -5.00
CA LYS A 14 9.73 -8.94 -5.85
C LYS A 14 11.03 -9.14 -5.07
N VAL A 15 12.15 -9.34 -5.77
CA VAL A 15 13.50 -9.60 -5.22
C VAL A 15 13.92 -8.64 -4.10
N SER A 16 13.50 -7.37 -4.16
CA SER A 16 13.73 -6.40 -3.07
C SER A 16 13.20 -6.86 -1.71
N GLU A 17 12.12 -7.64 -1.69
CA GLU A 17 11.57 -8.25 -0.48
C GLU A 17 12.35 -9.50 -0.04
N GLU A 18 12.86 -10.30 -0.98
CA GLU A 18 13.60 -11.55 -0.71
C GLU A 18 14.98 -11.30 -0.08
N GLU A 19 15.64 -10.19 -0.44
CA GLU A 19 16.92 -9.78 0.14
C GLU A 19 16.80 -9.23 1.57
N ALA A 20 15.58 -9.01 2.06
CA ALA A 20 15.35 -8.39 3.33
C ALA A 20 15.18 -9.41 4.46
N ALA A 21 15.86 -9.17 5.59
CA ALA A 21 15.76 -10.01 6.79
C ALA A 21 14.28 -10.23 7.19
N PRO A 22 13.93 -11.38 7.80
CA PRO A 22 12.53 -11.74 8.10
C PRO A 22 11.75 -10.72 8.94
N THR A 23 12.44 -9.81 9.63
CA THR A 23 11.86 -8.72 10.44
C THR A 23 11.71 -7.39 9.67
N LYS A 24 12.06 -7.34 8.39
CA LYS A 24 12.03 -6.14 7.55
C LYS A 24 11.53 -6.51 6.16
N ARG A 25 10.22 -6.73 6.00
CA ARG A 25 9.62 -7.11 4.71
C ARG A 25 8.52 -6.16 4.27
N CYS A 26 7.98 -6.40 3.07
CA CYS A 26 6.90 -5.60 2.49
C CYS A 26 5.68 -5.54 3.41
N TYR A 27 5.15 -4.34 3.66
CA TYR A 27 4.02 -4.15 4.57
C TYR A 27 2.79 -4.95 4.12
N SER A 28 2.55 -5.03 2.81
CA SER A 28 1.43 -5.81 2.27
C SER A 28 1.58 -7.32 2.44
N SER A 29 2.78 -7.85 2.70
CA SER A 29 2.98 -9.26 3.05
C SER A 29 2.54 -9.56 4.48
N ASP A 30 2.50 -8.53 5.32
CA ASP A 30 2.01 -8.58 6.71
C ASP A 30 0.56 -8.10 6.86
N ASN A 31 -0.14 -7.84 5.74
CA ASN A 31 -1.45 -7.18 5.74
C ASN A 31 -1.43 -5.81 6.45
N ILE A 32 -0.29 -5.12 6.41
CA ILE A 32 -0.14 -3.76 6.91
C ILE A 32 -0.33 -2.80 5.74
N GLY A 33 -1.24 -1.85 5.90
CA GLY A 33 -1.48 -0.78 4.94
C GLY A 33 -2.85 -0.13 5.10
N PRO A 34 -3.11 0.93 4.32
CA PRO A 34 -4.39 1.63 4.32
C PRO A 34 -5.51 0.69 3.89
N MET A 35 -6.51 0.53 4.74
CA MET A 35 -7.66 -0.33 4.49
C MET A 35 -8.90 0.17 5.22
N ASP A 36 -10.07 0.07 4.60
CA ASP A 36 -11.34 0.50 5.18
C ASP A 36 -12.55 -0.12 4.45
N MET A 37 -13.73 0.02 5.04
CA MET A 37 -15.01 -0.42 4.49
C MET A 37 -15.74 0.75 3.82
N ALA A 38 -16.15 0.55 2.57
CA ALA A 38 -17.08 1.45 1.88
C ALA A 38 -18.51 0.90 1.95
N GLU A 39 -19.49 1.78 2.04
CA GLU A 39 -20.89 1.43 1.83
C GLU A 39 -21.15 1.09 0.36
N ASP A 40 -22.25 0.38 0.10
CA ASP A 40 -22.68 -0.05 -1.25
C ASP A 40 -23.34 1.08 -2.02
N ASN A 41 -22.61 2.18 -2.17
CA ASN A 41 -22.95 3.28 -3.04
C ASN A 41 -21.68 3.94 -3.60
N ARG A 42 -21.81 4.53 -4.79
CA ARG A 42 -20.68 5.14 -5.50
C ARG A 42 -20.01 6.27 -4.72
N ALA A 43 -20.78 7.04 -3.95
CA ALA A 43 -20.24 8.17 -3.21
C ALA A 43 -19.28 7.69 -2.10
N SER A 44 -19.70 6.70 -1.33
CA SER A 44 -18.89 6.08 -0.27
C SER A 44 -17.65 5.41 -0.84
N LEU A 45 -17.75 4.66 -1.94
CA LEU A 45 -16.57 4.08 -2.61
C LEU A 45 -15.52 5.14 -2.98
N LEU A 46 -15.94 6.29 -3.53
CA LEU A 46 -15.02 7.37 -3.90
C LEU A 46 -14.43 8.08 -2.69
N GLU A 47 -15.21 8.25 -1.63
CA GLU A 47 -14.76 8.86 -0.38
C GLU A 47 -13.73 7.98 0.32
N THR A 48 -14.02 6.69 0.48
CA THR A 48 -13.10 5.70 1.04
C THR A 48 -11.80 5.65 0.25
N MET A 49 -11.85 5.63 -1.09
CA MET A 49 -10.64 5.67 -1.91
C MET A 49 -9.78 6.93 -1.66
N ARG A 50 -10.40 8.11 -1.53
CA ARG A 50 -9.67 9.36 -1.24
C ARG A 50 -9.06 9.35 0.15
N PHE A 51 -9.80 8.83 1.13
CA PHE A 51 -9.32 8.65 2.50
C PHE A 51 -8.09 7.73 2.51
N LEU A 52 -8.17 6.56 1.88
CA LEU A 52 -7.07 5.61 1.79
C LEU A 52 -5.85 6.18 1.05
N GLU A 53 -6.05 6.96 -0.03
CA GLU A 53 -4.93 7.64 -0.70
C GLU A 53 -4.25 8.70 0.17
N LYS A 54 -5.00 9.36 1.05
CA LYS A 54 -4.45 10.32 2.01
C LYS A 54 -3.67 9.57 3.11
N ASP A 55 -4.29 8.57 3.70
CA ASP A 55 -3.71 7.72 4.75
C ASP A 55 -2.40 7.08 4.26
N ALA A 56 -2.40 6.55 3.04
CA ALA A 56 -1.19 6.05 2.37
C ALA A 56 -0.04 7.07 2.37
N ARG A 57 -0.32 8.33 2.01
CA ARG A 57 0.71 9.39 1.96
C ARG A 57 1.20 9.74 3.35
N ASP A 58 0.29 9.83 4.32
CA ASP A 58 0.61 10.17 5.70
C ASP A 58 1.49 9.07 6.33
N ASP A 59 1.25 7.80 5.98
CA ASP A 59 2.06 6.63 6.36
C ASP A 59 3.38 6.48 5.57
N GLY A 60 3.63 7.34 4.60
CA GLY A 60 4.87 7.37 3.81
C GLY A 60 4.89 6.40 2.61
N TRP A 61 3.73 5.90 2.18
CA TRP A 61 3.62 5.19 0.91
C TRP A 61 3.90 6.14 -0.25
N LYS A 62 4.49 5.61 -1.32
CA LYS A 62 4.77 6.37 -2.54
C LYS A 62 3.86 5.93 -3.67
N LYS A 63 3.15 6.88 -4.27
CA LYS A 63 2.39 6.69 -5.51
C LYS A 63 3.35 6.72 -6.71
N THR A 64 3.43 5.64 -7.46
CA THR A 64 4.19 5.51 -8.72
C THR A 64 3.23 5.48 -9.91
N LYS A 65 3.75 5.26 -11.12
CA LYS A 65 2.90 5.10 -12.32
C LYS A 65 2.15 3.77 -12.31
N GLU A 66 2.75 2.77 -11.68
CA GLU A 66 2.26 1.39 -11.61
C GLU A 66 1.27 1.17 -10.45
N GLY A 67 1.26 2.06 -9.45
CA GLY A 67 0.36 1.97 -8.30
C GLY A 67 0.98 2.52 -7.03
N TRP A 68 0.76 1.85 -5.90
CA TRP A 68 1.29 2.27 -4.60
C TRP A 68 2.41 1.36 -4.13
N VAL A 69 3.46 1.95 -3.56
CA VAL A 69 4.60 1.22 -3.01
C VAL A 69 4.73 1.56 -1.53
N CYS A 70 4.78 0.54 -0.68
CA CYS A 70 4.86 0.72 0.76
C CYS A 70 6.19 1.37 1.19
N PRO A 71 6.26 2.00 2.38
CA PRO A 71 7.45 2.68 2.87
C PRO A 71 8.70 1.81 2.89
N PHE A 72 8.54 0.52 3.17
CA PHE A 72 9.63 -0.45 3.15
C PHE A 72 10.20 -0.63 1.74
N CYS A 73 9.38 -1.03 0.77
CA CYS A 73 9.80 -1.25 -0.61
C CYS A 73 10.27 0.06 -1.28
N ALA A 74 9.70 1.20 -0.90
CA ALA A 74 10.07 2.51 -1.41
C ALA A 74 11.48 2.96 -0.96
N LYS A 75 11.98 2.46 0.18
CA LYS A 75 13.35 2.71 0.65
C LYS A 75 14.37 1.87 -0.11
N LEU A 76 14.01 0.63 -0.45
CA LEU A 76 14.88 -0.26 -1.23
C LEU A 76 15.08 0.22 -2.66
N SER A 77 14.02 0.72 -3.31
CA SER A 77 14.13 1.28 -4.67
C SER A 77 14.97 2.56 -4.74
N SER A 78 15.08 3.32 -3.63
CA SER A 78 16.00 4.47 -3.53
C SER A 78 17.45 4.11 -3.20
N GLY A 79 17.73 2.85 -2.85
CA GLY A 79 19.07 2.35 -2.50
C GLY A 79 19.84 1.69 -3.64
N ALA A 80 19.24 1.51 -4.81
CA ALA A 80 19.92 1.03 -6.01
C ALA A 80 20.57 2.22 -6.75
N GLN A 81 21.76 2.61 -6.31
CA GLN A 81 22.71 3.43 -7.07
C GLN A 81 23.90 2.56 -7.45
#